data_AF-A0A4P9WQW9-F1
#
_entry.id   AF-A0A4P9WQW9-F1
#
_cell.length_a   1.000
_cell.length_b   1.000
_cell.length_c   1.000
_cell.angle_alpha   90.00
_cell.angle_beta   90.00
_cell.angle_gamma   90.00
#
_symmetry.space_group_name_H-M   'P 1'
#
loop_
_entity.id
_entity.type
_entity.pdbx_description
1 polymer ?
#
loop_
_entity_poly.entity_id
_entity_poly.type
_entity_poly.pdbx_seq_one_letter_code
_entity_poly.pdbx_strand_id
1 'polypeptide(L)' 'GIAGKLIMYASGKMRMKFGPGVYFDVEASPEANYRQSLVGINLKDRQTYTLGDVQSRFVCSPDVDCLLSTME' A
#
# COMPACT_ATOMS: atom_id res chain seq x y z
N GLY A 1 -7.45 -11.62 8.46
CA GLY A 1 -6.33 -11.46 9.40
C GLY A 1 -5.92 -10.00 9.47
N ILE A 2 -5.08 -9.61 10.44
CA ILE A 2 -4.53 -8.26 10.57
C ILE A 2 -3.07 -8.31 10.09
N ALA A 3 -2.72 -7.50 9.09
CA ALA A 3 -1.37 -7.50 8.51
C ALA A 3 -0.42 -6.49 9.16
N GLY A 4 -0.94 -5.34 9.61
CA GLY A 4 -0.12 -4.24 10.13
C GLY A 4 -0.97 -3.03 10.52
N LYS A 5 -0.33 -1.87 10.68
CA LYS A 5 -0.99 -0.59 11.00
C LYS A 5 -0.53 0.52 10.05
N LEU A 6 -1.49 1.22 9.44
CA LEU A 6 -1.25 2.49 8.77
C LEU A 6 -1.29 3.62 9.82
N ILE A 7 -0.22 4.41 9.90
CA ILE A 7 -0.03 5.52 10.82
C ILE A 7 -0.03 6.81 10.01
N MET A 8 -0.91 7.75 10.37
CA MET A 8 -0.95 9.10 9.80
C MET A 8 -0.45 10.09 10.86
N TYR A 9 0.58 10.84 10.53
CA TYR A 9 1.13 11.89 11.39
C TYR A 9 0.38 13.20 11.16
N ALA A 10 0.40 14.10 12.14
CA ALA A 10 -0.21 15.43 12.02
C ALA A 10 0.33 16.25 10.84
N SER A 11 1.56 15.97 10.39
CA SER A 11 2.17 16.56 9.20
C SER A 11 1.59 16.06 7.87
N GLY A 12 0.71 15.06 7.91
CA GLY A 12 0.22 14.36 6.71
C GLY A 12 1.16 13.24 6.23
N LYS A 13 2.38 13.11 6.79
CA LYS A 13 3.23 11.95 6.51
C LYS A 13 2.49 10.66 6.90
N MET A 14 2.60 9.63 6.07
CA MET A 14 2.01 8.32 6.35
C MET A 14 3.10 7.26 6.42
N ARG A 15 2.93 6.31 7.34
CA ARG A 15 3.82 5.14 7.50
C ARG A 15 3.02 3.86 7.68
N MET A 16 3.47 2.77 7.09
CA MET A 16 2.96 1.43 7.37
C MET A 16 3.90 0.72 8.34
N LYS A 17 3.36 0.17 9.43
CA LYS A 17 4.10 -0.59 10.45
C LYS A 17 3.79 -2.08 10.34
N PHE A 18 4.81 -2.89 10.07
CA PHE A 18 4.75 -4.35 9.96
C PHE A 18 5.55 -5.01 11.09
N GLY A 19 5.13 -4.77 12.34
CA GLY A 19 5.79 -5.30 13.54
C GLY A 19 6.72 -4.29 14.22
N PRO A 20 7.47 -4.71 15.26
CA PRO A 20 8.41 -3.85 15.97
C PRO A 20 9.58 -3.46 15.05
N GLY A 21 9.94 -2.17 15.01
CA GLY A 21 11.10 -1.67 14.26
C GLY A 21 10.98 -1.66 12.73
N VAL A 22 9.92 -2.25 12.15
CA VAL A 22 9.75 -2.34 10.68
C VAL A 22 8.73 -1.30 10.21
N TYR A 23 9.22 -0.27 9.54
CA TYR A 23 8.41 0.81 8.98
C TYR A 23 8.62 0.94 7.48
N PHE A 24 7.57 1.33 6.79
CA PHE A 24 7.58 1.73 5.39
C PHE A 24 7.02 3.14 5.28
N ASP A 25 7.71 4.01 4.56
CA ASP A 25 7.16 5.31 4.16
C ASP A 25 6.12 5.08 3.06
N VAL A 26 4.97 5.77 3.17
CA VAL A 26 3.84 5.65 2.25
C VAL A 26 3.66 6.97 1.51
N GLU A 27 3.84 6.93 0.20
CA GLU A 27 3.82 8.12 -0.65
C GLU A 27 2.79 7.95 -1.77
N ALA A 28 2.10 9.05 -2.11
CA ALA A 28 1.19 9.05 -3.26
C ALA A 28 2.01 8.93 -4.56
N SER A 29 1.59 8.03 -5.44
CA SER A 29 2.13 7.93 -6.80
C SER A 29 1.50 8.99 -7.70
N PRO A 30 2.19 9.40 -8.79
CA PRO A 30 1.57 10.20 -9.84
C PRO A 30 0.29 9.54 -10.37
N GLU A 31 -0.74 10.35 -10.57
CA GLU A 31 -2.01 9.89 -11.12
C GLU A 31 -1.82 9.34 -12.54
N ALA A 32 -2.49 8.23 -12.82
CA ALA A 32 -2.54 7.70 -14.18
C ALA A 32 -3.54 8.52 -14.99
N ASN A 33 -3.12 9.06 -16.14
CA ASN A 33 -4.01 9.81 -17.04
C ASN A 33 -4.89 8.89 -17.92
N TYR A 34 -5.16 7.68 -17.46
CA TYR A 34 -5.96 6.68 -18.17
C TYR A 34 -6.78 5.85 -17.18
N ARG A 35 -7.95 5.39 -17.63
CA ARG A 35 -8.85 4.59 -16.79
C ARG A 35 -8.27 3.20 -16.55
N GLN A 36 -8.16 2.81 -15.29
CA GLN A 36 -7.73 1.49 -14.85
C GLN A 36 -8.87 0.84 -14.08
N SER A 37 -9.35 -0.34 -14.50
CA SER A 37 -10.44 -1.03 -13.81
C SER A 37 -9.94 -2.29 -13.08
N LEU A 38 -10.38 -2.48 -11.84
CA LEU A 38 -10.14 -3.69 -11.06
C LEU A 38 -11.22 -4.73 -11.39
N VAL A 39 -10.80 -5.91 -11.81
CA VAL A 39 -11.70 -7.01 -12.19
C VAL A 39 -11.36 -8.26 -11.40
N GLY A 40 -12.36 -8.86 -10.74
CA GLY A 40 -12.27 -10.17 -10.14
C GLY A 40 -12.60 -11.26 -11.16
N ILE A 41 -11.78 -12.30 -11.24
CA ILE A 41 -11.99 -13.44 -12.14
C ILE A 41 -12.09 -14.71 -11.30
N ASN A 42 -13.26 -15.34 -11.29
CA ASN A 42 -13.48 -16.63 -10.67
C ASN A 42 -13.48 -17.71 -11.75
N LEU A 43 -12.37 -18.47 -11.83
CA LEU A 43 -12.19 -19.51 -12.85
C LEU A 43 -13.02 -20.77 -12.57
N LYS A 44 -13.34 -21.06 -11.31
CA LYS A 44 -14.12 -22.25 -10.92
C LYS A 44 -15.54 -22.15 -11.47
N ASP A 45 -16.15 -20.99 -11.29
CA ASP A 45 -17.53 -20.72 -11.72
C ASP A 45 -17.60 -20.00 -13.08
N ARG A 46 -16.44 -19.71 -13.68
CA ARG A 46 -16.28 -18.99 -14.97
C ARG A 46 -16.98 -17.62 -14.98
N GLN A 47 -16.85 -16.87 -13.88
CA GLN A 47 -17.48 -15.58 -13.70
C GLN A 47 -16.44 -14.45 -13.62
N THR A 48 -16.81 -13.28 -14.12
CA THR A 48 -16.02 -12.05 -14.03
C THR A 48 -16.84 -10.95 -13.38
N TYR A 49 -16.19 -10.11 -12.58
CA TYR A 49 -16.85 -9.03 -11.84
C TYR A 49 -16.01 -7.76 -11.91
N THR A 50 -16.60 -6.66 -12.34
CA THR A 50 -15.99 -5.34 -12.21
C THR A 50 -16.14 -4.86 -10.78
N LEU A 51 -15.02 -4.60 -10.10
CA LEU A 51 -15.00 -4.12 -8.71
C LEU A 51 -14.95 -2.60 -8.60
N GLY A 52 -14.53 -1.92 -9.67
CA GLY A 52 -14.47 -0.47 -9.76
C GLY A 52 -13.23 0.01 -10.52
N ASP A 53 -13.02 1.32 -10.50
CA ASP A 53 -11.84 1.96 -11.11
C ASP A 53 -10.77 2.29 -10.05
N VAL A 54 -9.50 2.16 -10.42
CA VAL A 54 -8.35 2.54 -9.59
C VAL A 54 -8.13 4.04 -9.75
N GLN A 55 -8.44 4.82 -8.71
CA GLN A 55 -8.31 6.28 -8.72
C GLN A 55 -6.93 6.77 -8.28
N SER A 56 -6.34 6.13 -7.28
CA SER A 56 -5.08 6.56 -6.69
C SER A 56 -4.19 5.36 -6.39
N ARG A 57 -2.88 5.58 -6.45
CA ARG A 57 -1.87 4.58 -6.10
C ARG A 57 -0.93 5.17 -5.05
N PHE A 58 -0.44 4.29 -4.19
CA PHE A 58 0.56 4.62 -3.19
C PHE A 58 1.74 3.67 -3.34
N VAL A 59 2.94 4.19 -3.14
CA VAL A 59 4.17 3.39 -3.02
C VAL A 59 4.48 3.24 -1.54
N CYS A 60 4.81 2.02 -1.15
CA CYS A 60 5.34 1.72 0.18
C CYS A 60 6.81 1.34 0.04
N SER A 61 7.71 2.15 0.57
CA SER A 61 9.16 1.93 0.52
C SER A 61 9.69 1.69 1.93
N PRO A 62 10.56 0.69 2.17
CA PRO A 62 11.09 0.43 3.50
C PRO A 62 11.91 1.63 4.01
N ASP A 63 11.77 1.96 5.28
CA ASP A 63 12.62 2.93 5.97
C ASP A 63 13.98 2.25 6.27
N VAL A 64 14.90 2.33 5.30
CA VAL A 64 16.20 1.64 5.36
C VAL A 64 17.04 2.16 6.53
N ASP A 65 16.99 3.45 6.82
CA ASP A 65 17.73 4.05 7.93
C ASP A 65 17.25 3.48 9.27
N CYS A 66 15.94 3.38 9.48
CA CYS A 66 15.36 2.74 10.66
C CYS A 66 15.77 1.27 10.76
N LEU A 67 15.76 0.52 9.65
CA LEU A 67 16.15 -0.89 9.66
C LEU A 67 17.63 -1.06 10.02
N LEU A 68 18.52 -0.25 9.45
CA LEU A 68 19.97 -0.32 9.73
C LEU A 68 20.31 0.09 11.16
N SER A 69 19.59 1.05 11.75
CA SER A 69 19.80 1.46 13.14
C SER A 69 19.57 0.34 14.17
N THR A 70 18.89 -0.74 13.78
CA THR A 70 18.69 -1.91 14.66
C THR A 70 19.83 -2.92 14.61
N MET A 71 20.81 -2.71 13.71
CA MET A 71 21.99 -3.57 13.53
C MET A 71 23.26 -3.00 14.15
N GLU A 72 23.25 -1.73 14.55
CA GLU A 72 24.31 -1.09 15.35
C GLU A 72 24.13 -1.39 16.84
#